data_AF-A0A6V7R4Y9-F1
#
_entry.id   AF-A0A6V7R4Y9-F1
#
_cell.length_a   1.000
_cell.length_b   1.000
_cell.length_c   1.000
_cell.angle_alpha   90.00
_cell.angle_beta   90.00
_cell.angle_gamma   90.00
#
_symmetry.space_group_name_H-M   'P 1'
#
loop_
_entity.id
_entity.type
_entity.pdbx_description
1 polymer ?
#
loop_
_entity_poly.entity_id
_entity_poly.type
_entity_poly.pdbx_seq_one_letter_code
_entity_poly.pdbx_strand_id
1 'polypeptide(L)'
;MLKLPTKSSLLKQLESAQLRTPLTSPQSNQLIRESSGYEGECVLSQHFVENLNVEYIALYDLHLEENQKEFQIDCLLILQDEIYVIEVKHFRGEYEIV
;
A
#
# COMPACT_ATOMS: atom_id res chain seq x y z
N MET A 1 12.01 3.50 -13.30
CA MET A 1 11.00 4.56 -13.11
C MET A 1 10.14 4.15 -11.93
N LEU A 2 10.18 4.90 -10.83
CA LEU A 2 9.38 4.62 -9.65
C LEU A 2 7.92 4.93 -9.97
N LYS A 3 7.06 3.92 -10.05
CA LYS A 3 5.61 4.15 -9.93
C LYS A 3 5.36 4.40 -8.45
N LEU A 4 4.78 5.53 -8.08
CA LEU A 4 4.45 5.77 -6.67
C LEU A 4 3.17 5.00 -6.29
N PRO A 5 3.01 4.65 -5.01
CA PRO A 5 1.75 4.11 -4.49
C PRO A 5 0.57 4.99 -4.87
N THR A 6 -0.57 4.38 -5.20
CA THR A 6 -1.76 5.11 -5.61
C THR A 6 -2.96 4.76 -4.75
N LYS A 7 -3.75 5.77 -4.37
CA LYS A 7 -5.00 5.53 -3.64
C LYS A 7 -5.94 4.65 -4.45
N SER A 8 -6.49 3.62 -3.80
CA SER A 8 -7.54 2.77 -4.36
C SER A 8 -8.76 3.60 -4.78
N SER A 9 -9.52 3.11 -5.77
CA SER A 9 -10.77 3.75 -6.19
C SER A 9 -11.74 3.89 -5.03
N LEU A 10 -11.78 2.89 -4.15
CA LEU A 10 -12.59 2.89 -2.95
C LEU A 10 -12.17 3.99 -1.97
N LEU A 11 -10.87 4.12 -1.68
CA LEU A 11 -10.36 5.19 -0.80
C LEU A 11 -10.76 6.57 -1.33
N LYS A 12 -10.58 6.82 -2.63
CA LYS A 12 -10.99 8.08 -3.29
C LYS A 12 -12.49 8.34 -3.13
N GLN A 13 -13.32 7.31 -3.29
CA GLN A 13 -14.78 7.43 -3.13
C GLN A 13 -15.17 7.76 -1.67
N LEU A 14 -14.57 7.09 -0.70
CA LEU A 14 -14.83 7.31 0.72
C LEU A 14 -14.38 8.71 1.17
N GLU A 15 -13.20 9.16 0.76
CA GLU A 15 -12.70 10.53 1.01
C GLU A 15 -13.66 11.58 0.42
N SER A 16 -14.10 11.38 -0.84
CA SER A 16 -15.07 12.27 -1.48
C SER A 16 -16.45 12.27 -0.81
N ALA A 17 -16.89 11.13 -0.28
CA ALA A 17 -18.15 11.00 0.44
C ALA A 17 -18.10 11.71 1.80
N GLN A 18 -17.00 11.53 2.56
CA GLN A 18 -16.79 12.14 3.86
C GLN A 18 -16.90 13.67 3.84
N LEU A 19 -16.45 14.31 2.74
CA LEU A 19 -16.52 15.76 2.55
C LEU A 19 -17.95 16.28 2.35
N ARG A 20 -18.91 15.43 1.97
CA ARG A 20 -20.27 15.83 1.57
C ARG A 20 -21.34 15.39 2.56
N THR A 21 -21.12 14.28 3.25
CA THR A 21 -22.08 13.69 4.19
C THR A 21 -21.33 12.97 5.32
N PRO A 22 -21.87 12.94 6.54
CA PRO A 22 -21.39 12.04 7.56
C PRO A 22 -21.37 10.60 7.05
N LEU A 23 -20.24 9.91 7.25
CA LEU A 23 -20.11 8.50 6.94
C LEU A 23 -20.78 7.65 8.02
N THR A 24 -21.36 6.53 7.62
CA THR A 24 -21.80 5.50 8.57
C THR A 24 -20.59 4.87 9.29
N SER A 25 -20.78 4.31 10.47
CA SER A 25 -19.68 3.66 11.21
C SER A 25 -18.91 2.62 10.38
N PRO A 26 -19.56 1.75 9.58
CA PRO A 26 -18.84 0.83 8.68
C PRO A 26 -17.98 1.55 7.63
N GLN A 27 -18.50 2.60 6.99
CA GLN A 27 -17.75 3.38 6.00
C GLN A 27 -16.56 4.11 6.63
N SER A 28 -16.72 4.64 7.84
CA SER A 28 -15.63 5.26 8.59
C SER A 28 -14.53 4.26 8.92
N ASN A 29 -14.89 3.06 9.38
CA ASN A 29 -13.92 1.99 9.64
C ASN A 29 -13.20 1.55 8.35
N GLN A 30 -13.94 1.46 7.25
CA GLN A 30 -13.38 1.13 5.94
C GLN A 30 -12.42 2.24 5.47
N LEU A 31 -12.80 3.51 5.60
CA LEU A 31 -11.94 4.65 5.27
C LEU A 31 -10.62 4.59 6.06
N ILE A 32 -10.69 4.35 7.38
CA ILE A 32 -9.50 4.22 8.23
C ILE A 32 -8.58 3.08 7.76
N ARG A 33 -9.16 1.92 7.43
CA ARG A 33 -8.39 0.77 6.95
C ARG A 33 -7.70 1.07 5.63
N GLU A 34 -8.44 1.58 4.65
CA GLU A 34 -7.92 1.92 3.32
C GLU A 34 -6.86 3.02 3.40
N SER A 35 -7.08 4.05 4.23
CA SER A 35 -6.10 5.12 4.41
C SER A 35 -4.82 4.63 5.08
N SER A 36 -4.93 3.72 6.05
CA SER A 36 -3.77 3.15 6.74
C SER A 36 -2.92 2.30 5.79
N GLY A 37 -3.56 1.50 4.93
CA GLY A 37 -2.84 0.72 3.90
C GLY A 37 -2.03 1.62 2.97
N TYR A 38 -2.69 2.61 2.37
CA TYR A 38 -2.03 3.58 1.48
C TYR A 38 -0.90 4.35 2.17
N GLU A 39 -1.09 4.77 3.43
CA GLU A 39 -0.05 5.45 4.21
C GLU A 39 1.16 4.55 4.43
N GLY A 40 0.96 3.26 4.73
CA GLY A 40 2.05 2.28 4.84
C GLY A 40 2.87 2.18 3.56
N GLU A 41 2.21 2.08 2.41
CA GLU A 41 2.89 2.00 1.12
C GLU A 41 3.68 3.28 0.81
N CYS A 42 3.12 4.46 1.13
CA CYS A 42 3.85 5.73 1.02
C CYS A 42 5.09 5.76 1.90
N VAL A 43 5.00 5.31 3.16
CA VAL A 43 6.13 5.23 4.08
C VAL A 43 7.22 4.30 3.54
N LEU A 44 6.84 3.13 3.01
CA LEU A 44 7.78 2.20 2.38
C LEU A 44 8.50 2.88 1.19
N SER A 45 7.74 3.53 0.31
CA SER A 45 8.31 4.23 -0.84
C SER A 45 9.25 5.34 -0.43
N GLN A 46 8.92 6.10 0.61
CA GLN A 46 9.81 7.13 1.15
C GLN A 46 11.08 6.50 1.74
N HIS A 47 10.94 5.41 2.49
CA HIS A 47 12.09 4.69 3.07
C HIS A 47 13.06 4.22 2.00
N PHE A 48 12.58 3.71 0.86
CA PHE A 48 13.42 3.32 -0.26
C PHE A 48 14.17 4.51 -0.88
N VAL A 49 13.50 5.65 -1.07
CA VAL A 49 14.15 6.87 -1.59
C VAL A 49 15.24 7.38 -0.66
N GLU A 50 15.02 7.31 0.65
CA GLU A 50 15.93 7.85 1.65
C GLU A 50 17.11 6.92 1.98
N ASN A 51 16.91 5.60 1.91
CA ASN A 51 17.87 4.62 2.48
C ASN A 51 18.48 3.65 1.45
N LEU A 52 17.83 3.38 0.31
CA LEU A 52 18.40 2.50 -0.71
C LEU A 52 19.32 3.29 -1.66
N ASN A 53 20.62 3.19 -1.40
CA ASN A 53 21.67 3.84 -2.20
C ASN A 53 22.19 2.96 -3.38
N VAL A 54 21.35 2.06 -3.89
CA VAL A 54 21.68 1.13 -4.98
C VAL A 54 20.72 1.32 -6.15
N GLU A 55 21.03 0.76 -7.33
CA GLU A 55 20.07 0.71 -8.41
C GLU A 55 18.97 -0.33 -8.11
N TYR A 56 17.72 0.09 -8.21
CA TYR A 56 16.57 -0.77 -7.99
C TYR A 56 15.38 -0.36 -8.85
N ILE A 57 14.46 -1.30 -9.04
CA ILE A 57 13.11 -1.06 -9.57
C ILE A 57 12.12 -1.47 -8.49
N ALA A 58 11.28 -0.52 -8.05
CA ALA A 58 10.15 -0.82 -7.19
C ALA A 58 8.85 -0.69 -7.98
N LEU A 59 8.07 -1.76 -8.01
CA LEU A 59 6.74 -1.82 -8.63
C LEU A 59 5.69 -1.94 -7.53
N TYR A 60 4.76 -0.98 -7.48
CA TYR A 60 3.69 -0.93 -6.48
C TYR A 60 2.33 -1.19 -7.10
N ASP A 61 1.38 -1.61 -6.27
CA ASP A 61 -0.01 -1.90 -6.64
C ASP A 61 -0.09 -2.93 -7.77
N LEU A 62 0.64 -4.05 -7.62
CA LEU A 62 0.65 -5.12 -8.63
C LEU A 62 -0.53 -6.05 -8.40
N HIS A 63 -1.60 -5.86 -9.17
CA HIS A 63 -2.73 -6.79 -9.22
C HIS A 63 -2.50 -7.82 -10.33
N LEU A 64 -2.40 -9.09 -9.96
CA LEU A 64 -2.05 -10.19 -10.85
C LEU A 64 -3.11 -11.30 -10.75
N GLU A 65 -3.25 -12.05 -11.84
CA GLU A 65 -4.11 -13.23 -11.89
C GLU A 65 -3.27 -14.44 -12.35
N GLU A 66 -3.31 -15.51 -11.58
CA GLU A 66 -2.72 -16.79 -11.97
C GLU A 66 -3.65 -17.93 -11.57
N ASN A 67 -3.88 -18.89 -12.47
CA ASN A 67 -4.76 -20.04 -12.22
C ASN A 67 -6.15 -19.66 -11.68
N GLN A 68 -6.76 -18.61 -12.24
CA GLN A 68 -8.06 -18.06 -11.82
C GLN A 68 -8.08 -17.54 -10.36
N LYS A 69 -6.91 -17.30 -9.77
CA LYS A 69 -6.77 -16.64 -8.47
C LYS A 69 -6.16 -15.27 -8.68
N GLU A 70 -6.91 -14.25 -8.27
CA GLU A 70 -6.44 -12.88 -8.18
C GLU A 70 -5.68 -12.69 -6.87
N PHE A 71 -4.53 -12.02 -6.95
CA PHE A 71 -3.77 -11.61 -5.77
C PHE A 71 -3.09 -10.27 -6.02
N GLN A 72 -2.79 -9.58 -4.94
CA GLN A 72 -2.08 -8.31 -4.95
C GLN A 72 -0.69 -8.49 -4.32
N ILE A 73 0.31 -7.88 -4.94
CA ILE A 73 1.60 -7.62 -4.31
C ILE A 73 1.69 -6.13 -4.06
N ASP A 74 1.82 -5.72 -2.80
CA ASP A 74 1.91 -4.30 -2.42
C ASP A 74 3.17 -3.67 -3.01
N CYS A 75 4.32 -4.35 -2.92
CA CYS A 75 5.55 -3.93 -3.57
C CYS A 75 6.41 -5.12 -4.04
N LEU A 76 6.85 -5.08 -5.29
CA LEU A 76 7.91 -5.92 -5.83
C LEU A 76 9.17 -5.08 -6.02
N LEU A 77 10.18 -5.33 -5.20
CA LEU A 77 11.48 -4.67 -5.28
C LEU A 77 12.46 -5.58 -6.03
N ILE A 78 13.00 -5.08 -7.14
CA ILE A 78 13.94 -5.79 -7.99
C ILE A 78 15.29 -5.08 -7.89
N LEU A 79 16.29 -5.82 -7.41
CA LEU A 79 17.70 -5.45 -7.41
C LEU A 79 18.41 -6.21 -8.54
N GLN A 80 19.71 -6.00 -8.68
CA GLN A 80 20.50 -6.64 -9.72
C GLN A 80 20.44 -8.18 -9.66
N ASP A 81 20.55 -8.75 -8.46
CA ASP A 81 20.65 -10.20 -8.27
C ASP A 81 19.52 -10.78 -7.38
N GLU A 82 18.60 -9.94 -6.92
CA GLU A 82 17.59 -10.31 -5.93
C GLU A 82 16.22 -9.69 -6.24
N ILE A 83 15.16 -10.40 -5.87
CA ILE A 83 13.78 -9.93 -5.96
C ILE A 83 13.11 -10.13 -4.59
N TYR A 84 12.51 -9.07 -4.08
CA TYR A 84 11.76 -9.06 -2.83
C TYR A 84 10.28 -8.81 -3.10
N VAL A 85 9.43 -9.70 -2.59
CA VAL A 85 7.98 -9.52 -2.52
C VAL A 85 7.67 -8.99 -1.12
N ILE A 86 7.11 -7.79 -1.05
CA ILE A 86 6.88 -7.09 0.21
C ILE A 86 5.38 -6.87 0.37
N GLU A 87 4.85 -7.39 1.47
CA GLU A 87 3.51 -7.11 1.98
C GLU A 87 3.61 -6.00 3.03
N VAL A 88 2.83 -4.93 2.86
CA VAL A 88 2.89 -3.77 3.74
C VAL A 88 1.80 -3.87 4.81
N LYS A 89 2.21 -3.78 6.08
CA LYS A 89 1.29 -3.70 7.22
C LYS A 89 1.53 -2.41 7.99
N HIS A 90 0.60 -1.46 7.86
CA HIS A 90 0.62 -0.23 8.64
C HIS A 90 -0.18 -0.43 9.93
N PHE A 91 0.48 -0.87 10.99
CA PHE A 91 -0.14 -1.03 12.30
C PHE A 91 -0.02 0.26 13.13
N ARG A 92 -1.13 0.75 13.66
CA ARG A 92 -1.15 1.86 14.62
C ARG A 92 -1.29 1.29 16.04
N GLY A 93 -0.16 1.00 16.69
CA GLY A 93 -0.09 0.45 18.04
C GLY A 93 1.25 -0.25 18.32
N GLU A 94 1.39 -0.91 19.47
CA GLU A 94 2.54 -1.76 19.78
C GLU A 94 2.35 -3.14 19.14
N TYR A 95 3.32 -3.56 18.32
CA TYR A 95 3.37 -4.89 17.74
C TYR A 95 4.33 -5.74 18.58
N GLU A 96 3.79 -6.67 19.37
CA GLU A 96 4.61 -7.67 20.07
C GLU A 96 4.92 -8.82 19.11
N ILE A 97 6.20 -8.97 18.76
CA ILE A 97 6.70 -10.22 18.19
C ILE A 97 6.90 -11.16 19.37
N VAL A 98 5.98 -12.11 19.56
CA VAL A 98 6.13 -13.22 20.51
C VAL A 98 6.72 -14.43 19.78
#